data_AF-A0AAU6MVU2-F1
#
_entry.id   AF-A0AAU6MVU2-F1
#
_cell.length_a   1.000
_cell.length_b   1.000
_cell.length_c   1.000
_cell.angle_alpha   90.00
_cell.angle_beta   90.00
_cell.angle_gamma   90.00
#
_symmetry.space_group_name_H-M   'P 1'
#
loop_
_entity.id
_entity.type
_entity.pdbx_description
1 polymer ?
#
loop_
_entity_poly.entity_id
_entity_poly.type
_entity_poly.pdbx_seq_one_letter_code
_entity_poly.pdbx_strand_id
1 'polypeptide(L)'
;MGKRDQRRKRQRAKQKAAAKQQRVSTGTPAAPERVLYPNPDKPLIELHFNDDITDDAKALCRAYWEFAQPGTWARNVAEIGQTTFVSRTVRTTCRVSLLTVVCPECTAPLTVTSRSEMSATGHWNDAFPQESVRARATCQDCRESARVEAAAAAALEKQRAVKATEQKIESASRWLARSLRADEPLTYPEPRQALALLAVSDILQRGNLESLGPLKGLTYTVTGSSSGDIELVREMYQEHWLAATTPASLDAFAFNDDGEATSMYLDAVSWTFPRWLGPTTREAITAVTGQLRDYLTEHTAAVAQIVQQLEAGMAVDYLNGLLTNRYDETPIPEHRLPDAYDFALKAIQNGYVLEQVIAVAWSAAASSVAWGQRTPGLKPGAVASASVTNLERRIGYAKDRPVPHYDVPNSVPRPAMHGTAVRFLAEREEASTALTLFKTLHQRVNSRDALELDHDLAETPEVEKEPFDRDKWLSDLLEGKKEPDHTPAVTFASVLPTGALSIQTATTRQMHLEVGSMSEGLPLDGTATLDALVPVFEDRETHKPNPVATRMIELLGGGYGIVNGTVVFFQTPKNGRSPRDLDDEHQALIRAAHTAATTSADRSAE
;
A
#
# COMPACT_ATOMS: atom_id res chain seq x y z
N MET A 1 21.61 29.99 -34.36
CA MET A 1 22.98 30.53 -34.54
C MET A 1 23.62 29.91 -35.78
N GLY A 2 23.91 30.72 -36.81
CA GLY A 2 24.16 30.24 -38.18
C GLY A 2 25.55 29.63 -38.42
N LYS A 3 25.62 28.68 -39.36
CA LYS A 3 26.86 27.98 -39.81
C LYS A 3 28.03 28.94 -40.16
N ARG A 4 27.74 30.21 -40.46
CA ARG A 4 28.71 31.26 -40.76
C ARG A 4 29.54 31.68 -39.53
N ASP A 5 28.94 31.72 -38.33
CA ASP A 5 29.64 32.09 -37.09
C ASP A 5 30.54 30.96 -36.57
N GLN A 6 30.12 29.71 -36.72
CA GLN A 6 30.99 28.56 -36.42
C GLN A 6 32.23 28.53 -37.32
N ARG A 7 32.11 28.95 -38.59
CA ARG A 7 33.25 29.04 -39.52
C ARG A 7 34.20 30.18 -39.13
N ARG A 8 33.68 31.34 -38.72
CA ARG A 8 34.48 32.46 -38.16
C ARG A 8 35.17 32.09 -36.84
N LYS A 9 34.50 31.33 -35.95
CA LYS A 9 35.11 30.81 -34.70
C LYS A 9 36.24 29.82 -34.99
N ARG A 10 36.05 28.89 -35.93
CA ARG A 10 37.11 27.94 -36.35
C ARG A 10 38.28 28.63 -37.05
N GLN A 11 38.04 29.66 -37.85
CA GLN A 11 39.13 30.45 -38.46
C GLN A 11 39.89 31.28 -37.42
N ARG A 12 39.20 31.91 -36.45
CA ARG A 12 39.87 32.61 -35.34
C ARG A 12 40.66 31.66 -34.43
N ALA A 13 40.15 30.45 -34.20
CA ALA A 13 40.88 29.42 -33.46
C ALA A 13 42.10 28.90 -34.24
N LYS A 14 42.00 28.70 -35.55
CA LYS A 14 43.14 28.32 -36.40
C LYS A 14 44.17 29.44 -36.51
N GLN A 15 43.76 30.72 -36.61
CA GLN A 15 44.69 31.85 -36.61
C GLN A 15 45.37 32.04 -35.24
N LYS A 16 44.65 31.83 -34.12
CA LYS A 16 45.26 31.83 -32.79
C LYS A 16 46.21 30.65 -32.57
N ALA A 17 45.89 29.47 -33.09
CA ALA A 17 46.79 28.31 -33.03
C ALA A 17 48.04 28.49 -33.91
N ALA A 18 47.89 29.08 -35.11
CA ALA A 18 49.01 29.39 -36.00
C ALA A 18 49.92 30.49 -35.44
N ALA A 19 49.35 31.54 -34.84
CA ALA A 19 50.12 32.58 -34.15
C ALA A 19 50.87 32.05 -32.91
N LYS A 20 50.35 30.99 -32.27
CA LYS A 20 51.01 30.33 -31.13
C LYS A 20 52.11 29.36 -31.57
N GLN A 21 52.02 28.78 -32.78
CA GLN A 21 53.06 27.92 -33.35
C GLN A 21 54.18 28.69 -34.06
N GLN A 22 53.91 29.87 -34.64
CA GLN A 22 54.93 30.70 -35.29
C GLN A 22 55.78 31.56 -34.33
N ARG A 23 55.45 31.63 -33.03
CA ARG A 23 56.28 32.28 -32.01
C ARG A 23 57.29 31.35 -31.31
N VAL A 24 57.32 30.06 -31.68
CA VAL A 24 58.19 29.05 -31.04
C VAL A 24 59.43 28.71 -31.89
N SER A 25 59.57 29.28 -33.10
CA SER A 25 60.72 29.03 -33.98
C SER A 25 61.50 30.31 -34.26
N THR A 26 62.51 30.57 -33.43
CA THR A 26 63.78 31.31 -33.65
C THR A 26 64.18 32.09 -32.41
N GLY A 27 64.66 31.35 -31.42
CA GLY A 27 65.25 31.91 -30.21
C GLY A 27 65.66 30.73 -29.36
N THR A 28 66.94 30.38 -29.39
CA THR A 28 67.54 29.54 -28.36
C THR A 28 67.06 30.11 -27.01
N PRO A 29 66.31 29.36 -26.17
CA PRO A 29 65.87 29.90 -24.90
C PRO A 29 67.12 30.34 -24.15
N ALA A 30 67.24 31.64 -23.90
CA ALA A 30 68.28 32.17 -23.03
C ALA A 30 68.17 31.38 -21.72
N ALA A 31 69.30 30.82 -21.27
CA ALA A 31 69.32 30.04 -20.04
C ALA A 31 68.61 30.84 -18.93
N PRO A 32 67.67 30.23 -18.18
CA PRO A 32 66.91 30.95 -17.17
C PRO A 32 67.88 31.67 -16.24
N GLU A 33 67.64 32.96 -16.05
CA GLU A 33 68.51 33.82 -15.26
C GLU A 33 68.55 33.32 -13.81
N ARG A 34 69.68 32.71 -13.40
CA ARG A 34 69.88 32.16 -12.06
C ARG A 34 70.49 33.23 -11.16
N VAL A 35 69.72 33.69 -10.17
CA VAL A 35 70.24 34.60 -9.14
C VAL A 35 70.47 33.79 -7.86
N LEU A 36 71.73 33.76 -7.42
CA LEU A 36 72.21 32.91 -6.33
C LEU A 36 72.65 33.77 -5.15
N TYR A 37 72.18 33.44 -3.94
CA TYR A 37 72.57 34.12 -2.70
C TYR A 37 73.10 33.12 -1.66
N PRO A 38 74.05 33.52 -0.79
CA PRO A 38 74.65 34.86 -0.67
C PRO A 38 75.77 35.12 -1.70
N ASN A 39 76.41 34.08 -2.23
CA ASN A 39 77.43 34.16 -3.27
C ASN A 39 77.28 32.97 -4.25
N PRO A 40 77.81 33.07 -5.48
CA PRO A 40 77.68 32.02 -6.49
C PRO A 40 78.50 30.75 -6.16
N ASP A 41 79.56 30.87 -5.34
CA ASP A 41 80.44 29.74 -4.99
C ASP A 41 79.84 28.82 -3.91
N LYS A 42 79.01 29.36 -3.01
CA LYS A 42 78.30 28.63 -1.95
C LYS A 42 76.85 29.13 -1.83
N PRO A 43 76.00 28.86 -2.84
CA PRO A 43 74.64 29.36 -2.85
C PRO A 43 73.77 28.57 -1.87
N LEU A 44 73.00 29.28 -1.06
CA LEU A 44 72.01 28.71 -0.14
C LEU A 44 70.60 28.78 -0.72
N ILE A 45 70.31 29.81 -1.52
CA ILE A 45 69.04 29.94 -2.22
C ILE A 45 69.25 30.29 -3.70
N GLU A 46 68.31 29.84 -4.52
CA GLU A 46 68.22 30.17 -5.94
C GLU A 46 66.89 30.87 -6.24
N LEU A 47 66.96 32.08 -6.77
CA LEU A 47 65.80 32.88 -7.13
C LEU A 47 65.44 32.61 -8.61
N HIS A 48 64.20 32.17 -8.81
CA HIS A 48 63.59 31.94 -10.11
C HIS A 48 62.54 33.01 -10.40
N PHE A 49 62.56 33.54 -11.62
CA PHE A 49 61.61 34.50 -12.14
C PHE A 49 60.57 33.78 -13.01
N ASN A 50 59.29 34.15 -12.89
CA ASN A 50 58.28 33.70 -13.85
C ASN A 50 58.52 34.31 -15.25
N ASP A 51 57.93 33.71 -16.28
CA ASP A 51 58.03 34.21 -17.65
C ASP A 51 57.38 35.61 -17.78
N ASP A 52 57.92 36.47 -18.64
CA ASP A 52 57.39 37.81 -19.00
C ASP A 52 57.36 38.88 -17.87
N ILE A 53 58.35 38.89 -16.97
CA ILE A 53 58.47 39.89 -15.90
C ILE A 53 59.26 41.12 -16.35
N THR A 54 58.81 42.31 -15.94
CA THR A 54 59.51 43.58 -16.19
C THR A 54 60.82 43.67 -15.40
N ASP A 55 61.82 44.37 -15.94
CA ASP A 55 63.12 44.53 -15.28
C ASP A 55 63.00 45.19 -13.90
N ASP A 56 62.05 46.12 -13.72
CA ASP A 56 61.75 46.74 -12.42
C ASP A 56 61.27 45.71 -11.38
N ALA A 57 60.43 44.75 -11.79
CA ALA A 57 59.94 43.71 -10.91
C ALA A 57 61.03 42.66 -10.61
N LYS A 58 61.96 42.41 -11.54
CA LYS A 58 63.15 41.60 -11.28
C LYS A 58 64.07 42.28 -10.26
N ALA A 59 64.33 43.57 -10.43
CA ALA A 59 65.15 44.37 -9.50
C ALA A 59 64.55 44.37 -8.09
N LEU A 60 63.22 44.53 -7.99
CA LEU A 60 62.48 44.46 -6.73
C LEU A 60 62.60 43.06 -6.07
N CYS A 61 62.42 41.97 -6.83
CA CYS A 61 62.61 40.61 -6.32
C CYS A 61 64.04 40.35 -5.85
N ARG A 62 65.07 40.87 -6.55
CA ARG A 62 66.47 40.75 -6.12
C ARG A 62 66.69 41.44 -4.78
N ALA A 63 66.29 42.71 -4.67
CA ALA A 63 66.41 43.48 -3.44
C ALA A 63 65.63 42.83 -2.27
N TYR A 64 64.50 42.19 -2.57
CA TYR A 64 63.70 41.48 -1.56
C TYR A 64 64.36 40.19 -1.06
N TRP A 65 65.12 39.46 -1.88
CA TRP A 65 65.74 38.19 -1.46
C TRP A 65 67.22 38.30 -1.11
N GLU A 66 67.82 39.48 -1.25
CA GLU A 66 69.23 39.75 -0.95
C GLU A 66 69.57 39.59 0.54
N PHE A 67 70.63 38.82 0.83
CA PHE A 67 71.24 38.70 2.15
C PHE A 67 72.74 38.37 2.03
N ALA A 68 73.51 38.77 3.04
CA ALA A 68 74.94 38.48 3.12
C ALA A 68 75.26 37.35 4.13
N GLN A 69 74.47 37.24 5.19
CA GLN A 69 74.59 36.21 6.22
C GLN A 69 73.21 35.60 6.51
N PRO A 70 73.12 34.29 6.74
CA PRO A 70 71.90 33.64 7.23
C PRO A 70 71.25 34.38 8.40
N GLY A 71 69.92 34.40 8.45
CA GLY A 71 69.18 35.04 9.54
C GLY A 71 69.00 36.56 9.39
N THR A 72 69.82 37.23 8.57
CA THR A 72 69.76 38.70 8.39
C THR A 72 69.55 39.10 6.93
N TRP A 73 68.44 39.77 6.63
CA TRP A 73 68.16 40.31 5.29
C TRP A 73 68.97 41.59 5.03
N ALA A 74 69.47 41.78 3.80
CA ALA A 74 70.28 42.96 3.46
C ALA A 74 69.50 44.28 3.51
N ARG A 75 68.18 44.24 3.30
CA ARG A 75 67.28 45.41 3.32
C ARG A 75 65.98 45.10 4.04
N ASN A 76 65.44 46.09 4.74
CA ASN A 76 64.09 46.01 5.28
C ASN A 76 63.07 46.12 4.13
N VAL A 77 61.93 45.41 4.21
CA VAL A 77 60.89 45.45 3.18
C VAL A 77 60.36 46.88 2.98
N ALA A 78 60.28 47.67 4.05
CA ALA A 78 59.86 49.07 4.00
C ALA A 78 60.84 50.01 3.25
N GLU A 79 62.13 49.64 3.17
CA GLU A 79 63.17 50.38 2.45
C GLU A 79 63.16 50.08 0.95
N ILE A 80 62.57 48.95 0.55
CA ILE A 80 62.42 48.54 -0.86
C ILE A 80 61.18 49.22 -1.47
N GLY A 81 60.13 49.43 -0.68
CA GLY A 81 58.90 50.10 -1.11
C GLY A 81 57.72 49.82 -0.18
N GLN A 82 56.49 50.11 -0.64
CA GLN A 82 55.28 49.84 0.14
C GLN A 82 55.11 48.34 0.41
N THR A 83 55.12 47.93 1.68
CA THR A 83 55.20 46.52 2.12
C THR A 83 54.18 45.59 1.46
N THR A 84 52.93 46.04 1.30
CA THR A 84 51.86 45.26 0.66
C THR A 84 52.07 45.08 -0.84
N PHE A 85 52.53 46.12 -1.53
CA PHE A 85 52.89 46.06 -2.96
C PHE A 85 54.08 45.15 -3.19
N VAL A 86 55.17 45.33 -2.43
CA VAL A 86 56.38 44.51 -2.53
C VAL A 86 56.06 43.03 -2.27
N SER A 87 55.37 42.71 -1.18
CA SER A 87 55.06 41.31 -0.82
C SER A 87 54.15 40.64 -1.84
N ARG A 88 53.14 41.36 -2.38
CA ARG A 88 52.25 40.83 -3.42
C ARG A 88 53.00 40.61 -4.72
N THR A 89 53.77 41.59 -5.17
CA THR A 89 54.54 41.52 -6.42
C THR A 89 55.50 40.34 -6.35
N VAL A 90 56.36 40.28 -5.32
CA VAL A 90 57.33 39.17 -5.12
C VAL A 90 56.63 37.81 -5.15
N ARG A 91 55.54 37.62 -4.41
CA ARG A 91 54.81 36.36 -4.35
C ARG A 91 54.26 35.92 -5.72
N THR A 92 53.94 36.88 -6.58
CA THR A 92 53.39 36.63 -7.92
C THR A 92 54.44 36.56 -9.03
N THR A 93 55.63 37.15 -8.84
CA THR A 93 56.64 37.30 -9.89
C THR A 93 57.85 36.40 -9.67
N CYS A 94 58.19 36.02 -8.45
CA CYS A 94 59.37 35.18 -8.22
C CYS A 94 59.13 34.08 -7.19
N ARG A 95 59.93 33.03 -7.30
CA ARG A 95 59.96 31.89 -6.38
C ARG A 95 61.40 31.60 -6.00
N VAL A 96 61.63 31.21 -4.77
CA VAL A 96 62.98 30.90 -4.27
C VAL A 96 63.07 29.44 -3.91
N SER A 97 64.06 28.75 -4.46
CA SER A 97 64.42 27.37 -4.13
C SER A 97 65.49 27.36 -3.04
N LEU A 98 65.23 26.65 -1.95
CA LEU A 98 66.16 26.49 -0.83
C LEU A 98 67.09 25.31 -1.11
N LEU A 99 68.29 25.60 -1.59
CA LEU A 99 69.20 24.59 -2.18
C LEU A 99 69.68 23.56 -1.15
N THR A 100 69.78 23.94 0.11
CA THR A 100 70.22 23.07 1.21
C THR A 100 69.06 22.51 2.04
N VAL A 101 67.81 22.92 1.79
CA VAL A 101 66.63 22.43 2.50
C VAL A 101 65.73 21.67 1.52
N VAL A 102 65.80 20.34 1.57
CA VAL A 102 65.16 19.47 0.57
C VAL A 102 63.87 18.86 1.10
N CYS A 103 62.94 18.60 0.18
CA CYS A 103 61.70 17.88 0.42
C CYS A 103 62.03 16.47 0.94
N PRO A 104 61.38 16.00 2.03
CA PRO A 104 61.62 14.67 2.57
C PRO A 104 61.20 13.54 1.62
N GLU A 105 60.30 13.79 0.67
CA GLU A 105 59.76 12.77 -0.26
C GLU A 105 60.50 12.71 -1.59
N CYS A 106 60.68 13.85 -2.27
CA CYS A 106 61.26 13.89 -3.62
C CYS A 106 62.70 14.40 -3.67
N THR A 107 63.29 14.77 -2.52
CA THR A 107 64.65 15.36 -2.41
C THR A 107 64.88 16.67 -3.18
N ALA A 108 63.86 17.23 -3.82
CA ALA A 108 63.94 18.52 -4.49
C ALA A 108 64.03 19.67 -3.47
N PRO A 109 64.72 20.77 -3.80
CA PRO A 109 64.73 21.99 -2.98
C PRO A 109 63.31 22.48 -2.65
N LEU A 110 63.08 22.88 -1.40
CA LEU A 110 61.81 23.52 -1.05
C LEU A 110 61.68 24.88 -1.73
N THR A 111 60.49 25.19 -2.22
CA THR A 111 60.20 26.50 -2.82
C THR A 111 59.42 27.38 -1.84
N VAL A 112 59.83 28.63 -1.72
CA VAL A 112 59.15 29.66 -0.92
C VAL A 112 58.90 30.91 -1.76
N THR A 113 57.82 31.61 -1.44
CA THR A 113 57.36 32.80 -2.18
C THR A 113 57.39 34.08 -1.35
N SER A 114 57.74 33.97 -0.06
CA SER A 114 57.89 35.12 0.84
C SER A 114 58.90 34.87 1.96
N ARG A 115 59.44 35.95 2.55
CA ARG A 115 60.32 35.87 3.73
C ARG A 115 59.61 35.22 4.93
N SER A 116 58.29 35.37 5.06
CA SER A 116 57.52 34.73 6.13
C SER A 116 57.43 33.21 5.96
N GLU A 117 57.24 32.72 4.73
CA GLU A 117 57.30 31.28 4.41
C GLU A 117 58.71 30.72 4.64
N MET A 118 59.75 31.50 4.32
CA MET A 118 61.14 31.17 4.63
C MET A 118 61.36 31.00 6.14
N SER A 119 60.90 31.95 6.96
CA SER A 119 60.98 31.83 8.42
C SER A 119 60.17 30.65 8.97
N ALA A 120 59.00 30.36 8.37
CA ALA A 120 58.15 29.24 8.77
C ALA A 120 58.79 27.86 8.53
N THR A 121 59.83 27.77 7.70
CA THR A 121 60.63 26.53 7.57
C THR A 121 61.38 26.19 8.86
N GLY A 122 61.59 27.16 9.76
CA GLY A 122 62.34 27.00 11.01
C GLY A 122 63.86 26.98 10.83
N HIS A 123 64.35 27.12 9.59
CA HIS A 123 65.78 27.10 9.27
C HIS A 123 66.40 28.49 9.07
N TRP A 124 65.58 29.55 9.06
CA TRP A 124 66.05 30.92 8.87
C TRP A 124 66.50 31.57 10.20
N ASN A 125 67.73 31.27 10.61
CA ASN A 125 68.45 31.87 11.72
C ASN A 125 69.96 31.92 11.39
N ASP A 126 70.81 32.29 12.35
CA ASP A 126 72.28 32.37 12.18
C ASP A 126 72.92 31.04 11.73
N ALA A 127 72.18 29.92 11.78
CA ALA A 127 72.63 28.57 11.45
C ALA A 127 71.83 27.96 10.28
N PHE A 128 71.53 28.73 9.22
CA PHE A 128 70.95 28.15 8.00
C PHE A 128 71.86 27.03 7.47
N PRO A 129 71.32 25.83 7.21
CA PRO A 129 72.14 24.66 6.94
C PRO A 129 72.95 24.85 5.66
N GLN A 130 74.26 24.59 5.75
CA GLN A 130 75.16 24.62 4.58
C GLN A 130 75.23 23.26 3.86
N GLU A 131 74.80 22.21 4.53
CA GLU A 131 74.66 20.86 3.98
C GLU A 131 73.17 20.52 3.80
N SER A 132 72.87 19.53 2.97
CA SER A 132 71.47 19.14 2.69
C SER A 132 70.78 18.60 3.94
N VAL A 133 69.72 19.29 4.38
CA VAL A 133 68.86 18.90 5.50
C VAL A 133 67.44 18.67 4.99
N ARG A 134 66.78 17.64 5.53
CA ARG A 134 65.37 17.33 5.22
C ARG A 134 64.45 18.29 5.95
N ALA A 135 63.54 18.92 5.20
CA ALA A 135 62.51 19.77 5.76
C ALA A 135 61.44 18.97 6.53
N ARG A 136 60.73 19.65 7.44
CA ARG A 136 59.58 19.08 8.16
C ARG A 136 58.32 18.93 7.30
N ALA A 137 58.21 19.72 6.22
CA ALA A 137 57.03 19.75 5.37
C ALA A 137 57.40 19.42 3.92
N THR A 138 56.48 18.79 3.18
CA THR A 138 56.65 18.42 1.77
C THR A 138 56.59 19.65 0.86
N CYS A 139 57.22 19.57 -0.32
CA CYS A 139 57.19 20.64 -1.32
C CYS A 139 55.79 20.82 -1.93
N GLN A 140 55.56 21.95 -2.60
CA GLN A 140 54.27 22.26 -3.22
C GLN A 140 53.86 21.18 -4.25
N ASP A 141 54.79 20.71 -5.07
CA ASP A 141 54.52 19.71 -6.10
C ASP A 141 54.08 18.36 -5.49
N CYS A 142 54.75 17.90 -4.42
CA CYS A 142 54.35 16.70 -3.68
C CYS A 142 52.98 16.85 -2.99
N ARG A 143 52.66 18.05 -2.49
CA ARG A 143 51.32 18.31 -1.91
C ARG A 143 50.23 18.33 -2.98
N GLU A 144 50.52 18.90 -4.15
CA GLU A 144 49.58 18.92 -5.27
C GLU A 144 49.36 17.52 -5.83
N SER A 145 50.42 16.71 -6.00
CA SER A 145 50.28 15.31 -6.43
C SER A 145 49.49 14.48 -5.43
N ALA A 146 49.79 14.58 -4.13
CA ALA A 146 49.05 13.89 -3.07
C ALA A 146 47.57 14.31 -3.03
N ARG A 147 47.28 15.59 -3.28
CA ARG A 147 45.90 16.09 -3.36
C ARG A 147 45.14 15.53 -4.57
N VAL A 148 45.79 15.43 -5.73
CA VAL A 148 45.20 14.85 -6.94
C VAL A 148 44.93 13.35 -6.74
N GLU A 149 45.88 12.62 -6.15
CA GLU A 149 45.72 11.20 -5.83
C GLU A 149 44.61 10.97 -4.79
N ALA A 150 44.57 11.76 -3.71
CA ALA A 150 43.49 11.69 -2.72
C ALA A 150 42.12 12.01 -3.33
N ALA A 151 42.03 13.00 -4.22
CA ALA A 151 40.79 13.32 -4.92
C ALA A 151 40.36 12.20 -5.89
N ALA A 152 41.31 11.57 -6.58
CA ALA A 152 41.05 10.42 -7.45
C ALA A 152 40.59 9.19 -6.64
N ALA A 153 41.22 8.92 -5.49
CA ALA A 153 40.83 7.86 -4.57
C ALA A 153 39.42 8.09 -4.02
N ALA A 154 39.11 9.30 -3.56
CA ALA A 154 37.78 9.67 -3.07
C ALA A 154 36.71 9.58 -4.18
N ALA A 155 37.05 9.96 -5.42
CA ALA A 155 36.15 9.81 -6.56
C ALA A 155 35.86 8.34 -6.89
N LEU A 156 36.89 7.48 -6.83
CA LEU A 156 36.74 6.04 -7.02
C LEU A 156 35.90 5.40 -5.92
N GLU A 157 36.10 5.81 -4.66
CA GLU A 157 35.31 5.35 -3.52
C GLU A 157 33.84 5.76 -3.65
N LYS A 158 33.57 7.02 -4.04
CA LYS A 158 32.21 7.48 -4.31
C LYS A 158 31.56 6.69 -5.46
N GLN A 159 32.29 6.40 -6.54
CA GLN A 159 31.79 5.57 -7.63
C GLN A 159 31.48 4.14 -7.17
N ARG A 160 32.33 3.55 -6.32
CA ARG A 160 32.08 2.22 -5.72
C ARG A 160 30.84 2.23 -4.84
N ALA A 161 30.65 3.25 -4.01
CA ALA A 161 29.47 3.39 -3.16
C ALA A 161 28.17 3.53 -3.97
N VAL A 162 28.19 4.30 -5.07
CA VAL A 162 27.04 4.43 -5.98
C VAL A 162 26.72 3.09 -6.64
N LYS A 163 27.71 2.42 -7.22
CA LYS A 163 27.52 1.09 -7.84
C LYS A 163 27.00 0.05 -6.86
N ALA A 164 27.54 0.01 -5.64
CA ALA A 164 27.06 -0.90 -4.59
C ALA A 164 25.60 -0.62 -4.23
N THR A 165 25.18 0.65 -4.21
CA THR A 165 23.79 1.02 -3.96
C THR A 165 22.88 0.62 -5.13
N GLU A 166 23.32 0.85 -6.38
CA GLU A 166 22.58 0.42 -7.59
C GLU A 166 22.39 -1.10 -7.62
N GLN A 167 23.43 -1.87 -7.28
CA GLN A 167 23.36 -3.34 -7.18
C GLN A 167 22.33 -3.78 -6.14
N LYS A 168 22.31 -3.15 -4.96
CA LYS A 168 21.31 -3.42 -3.92
C LYS A 168 19.89 -3.12 -4.39
N ILE A 169 19.69 -2.00 -5.09
CA ILE A 169 18.39 -1.63 -5.68
C ILE A 169 17.93 -2.68 -6.70
N GLU A 170 18.81 -3.10 -7.60
CA GLU A 170 18.49 -4.11 -8.60
C GLU A 170 18.13 -5.46 -7.94
N SER A 171 18.92 -5.89 -6.95
CA SER A 171 18.68 -7.14 -6.23
C SER A 171 17.34 -7.12 -5.48
N ALA A 172 17.05 -6.05 -4.74
CA ALA A 172 15.77 -5.87 -4.05
C ALA A 172 14.59 -5.82 -5.04
N SER A 173 14.74 -5.12 -6.16
CA SER A 173 13.70 -5.04 -7.21
C SER A 173 13.43 -6.41 -7.84
N ARG A 174 14.48 -7.21 -8.06
CA ARG A 174 14.36 -8.58 -8.55
C ARG A 174 13.65 -9.48 -7.54
N TRP A 175 13.92 -9.30 -6.25
CA TRP A 175 13.20 -10.02 -5.18
C TRP A 175 11.71 -9.69 -5.19
N LEU A 176 11.34 -8.41 -5.18
CA LEU A 176 9.94 -7.97 -5.23
C LEU A 176 9.24 -8.45 -6.51
N ALA A 177 9.91 -8.40 -7.65
CA ALA A 177 9.37 -8.92 -8.91
C ALA A 177 9.11 -10.42 -8.87
N ARG A 178 9.95 -11.21 -8.19
CA ARG A 178 9.70 -12.65 -7.95
C ARG A 178 8.50 -12.84 -7.03
N SER A 179 8.40 -12.07 -5.95
CA SER A 179 7.27 -12.12 -5.03
C SER A 179 5.93 -11.85 -5.74
N LEU A 180 5.87 -10.87 -6.64
CA LEU A 180 4.65 -10.55 -7.39
C LEU A 180 4.27 -11.62 -8.43
N ARG A 181 5.24 -12.44 -8.86
CA ARG A 181 5.07 -13.52 -9.82
C ARG A 181 5.08 -14.90 -9.14
N ALA A 182 4.75 -14.94 -7.85
CA ALA A 182 4.54 -16.21 -7.17
C ALA A 182 3.44 -17.01 -7.89
N ASP A 183 3.57 -18.33 -7.87
CA ASP A 183 2.57 -19.24 -8.45
C ASP A 183 1.35 -19.33 -7.53
N GLU A 184 0.19 -19.66 -8.12
CA GLU A 184 -1.04 -19.93 -7.39
C GLU A 184 -0.84 -21.07 -6.37
N PRO A 185 -1.26 -20.90 -5.10
CA PRO A 185 -1.16 -21.94 -4.10
C PRO A 185 -2.04 -23.14 -4.42
N LEU A 186 -1.60 -24.33 -4.02
CA LEU A 186 -2.34 -25.58 -4.21
C LEU A 186 -3.51 -25.75 -3.23
N THR A 187 -3.51 -24.96 -2.15
CA THR A 187 -4.48 -25.06 -1.06
C THR A 187 -5.17 -23.73 -0.84
N TYR A 188 -6.46 -23.81 -0.49
CA TYR A 188 -7.21 -22.65 -0.01
C TYR A 188 -6.59 -22.11 1.28
N PRO A 189 -6.72 -20.80 1.55
CA PRO A 189 -6.23 -20.21 2.79
C PRO A 189 -7.06 -20.72 3.97
N GLU A 190 -6.49 -20.76 5.16
CA GLU A 190 -7.27 -21.02 6.38
C GLU A 190 -8.37 -19.96 6.56
N PRO A 191 -9.51 -20.27 7.23
CA PRO A 191 -10.59 -19.30 7.40
C PRO A 191 -10.15 -17.94 7.97
N ARG A 192 -9.15 -17.93 8.87
CA ARG A 192 -8.56 -16.69 9.40
C ARG A 192 -7.82 -15.88 8.34
N GLN A 193 -6.99 -16.55 7.53
CA GLN A 193 -6.27 -15.92 6.43
C GLN A 193 -7.25 -15.43 5.35
N ALA A 194 -8.25 -16.24 4.98
CA ALA A 194 -9.26 -15.90 4.00
C ALA A 194 -10.05 -14.63 4.42
N LEU A 195 -10.47 -14.58 5.68
CA LEU A 195 -11.15 -13.42 6.24
C LEU A 195 -10.25 -12.17 6.28
N ALA A 196 -8.95 -12.34 6.57
CA ALA A 196 -8.01 -11.25 6.52
C ALA A 196 -7.76 -10.74 5.10
N LEU A 197 -7.67 -11.62 4.11
CA LEU A 197 -7.57 -11.24 2.69
C LEU A 197 -8.80 -10.44 2.25
N LEU A 198 -10.01 -10.81 2.70
CA LEU A 198 -11.21 -9.99 2.47
C LEU A 198 -11.13 -8.62 3.16
N ALA A 199 -10.62 -8.55 4.39
CA ALA A 199 -10.38 -7.27 5.08
C ALA A 199 -9.34 -6.40 4.33
N VAL A 200 -8.29 -7.01 3.80
CA VAL A 200 -7.29 -6.33 2.95
C VAL A 200 -7.93 -5.83 1.67
N SER A 201 -8.76 -6.64 1.00
CA SER A 201 -9.53 -6.23 -0.18
C SER A 201 -10.41 -5.02 0.11
N ASP A 202 -11.15 -5.03 1.22
CA ASP A 202 -11.99 -3.90 1.66
C ASP A 202 -11.17 -2.62 1.85
N ILE A 203 -10.00 -2.73 2.50
CA ILE A 203 -9.11 -1.59 2.76
C ILE A 203 -8.60 -1.01 1.44
N LEU A 204 -8.07 -1.87 0.56
CA LEU A 204 -7.52 -1.46 -0.73
C LEU A 204 -8.60 -0.83 -1.62
N GLN A 205 -9.80 -1.41 -1.65
CA GLN A 205 -10.93 -0.90 -2.42
C GLN A 205 -11.41 0.46 -1.89
N ARG A 206 -11.63 0.60 -0.58
CA ARG A 206 -12.11 1.86 0.02
C ARG A 206 -11.09 2.99 -0.08
N GLY A 207 -9.82 2.66 0.04
CA GLY A 207 -8.73 3.62 -0.07
C GLY A 207 -8.31 3.91 -1.52
N ASN A 208 -8.83 3.16 -2.50
CA ASN A 208 -8.33 3.13 -3.88
C ASN A 208 -6.79 2.99 -3.94
N LEU A 209 -6.27 2.05 -3.15
CA LEU A 209 -4.84 1.83 -2.95
C LEU A 209 -4.35 0.64 -3.78
N GLU A 210 -3.12 0.73 -4.30
CA GLU A 210 -2.46 -0.39 -4.97
C GLU A 210 -1.79 -1.37 -3.99
N SER A 211 -1.50 -0.91 -2.76
CA SER A 211 -0.86 -1.69 -1.70
C SER A 211 -1.24 -1.15 -0.31
N LEU A 212 -1.11 -1.97 0.72
CA LEU A 212 -1.36 -1.58 2.11
C LEU A 212 -0.29 -0.63 2.66
N GLY A 213 0.92 -0.64 2.07
CA GLY A 213 2.10 -0.02 2.65
C GLY A 213 2.76 -0.88 3.76
N PRO A 214 3.83 -0.37 4.40
CA PRO A 214 4.54 -1.07 5.47
C PRO A 214 3.70 -1.22 6.74
N LEU A 215 3.70 -2.43 7.34
CA LEU A 215 2.92 -2.71 8.55
C LEU A 215 3.27 -1.77 9.70
N LYS A 216 4.56 -1.42 9.85
CA LYS A 216 5.02 -0.48 10.88
C LYS A 216 4.45 0.94 10.71
N GLY A 217 4.01 1.30 9.51
CA GLY A 217 3.43 2.60 9.20
C GLY A 217 1.90 2.64 9.28
N LEU A 218 1.23 1.52 9.54
CA LEU A 218 -0.23 1.46 9.59
C LEU A 218 -0.76 2.08 10.89
N THR A 219 -1.85 2.83 10.77
CA THR A 219 -2.59 3.41 11.91
C THR A 219 -3.65 2.47 12.48
N TYR A 220 -3.81 1.30 11.87
CA TYR A 220 -4.78 0.27 12.21
C TYR A 220 -4.08 -1.10 12.23
N THR A 221 -4.73 -2.08 12.84
CA THR A 221 -4.31 -3.49 12.81
C THR A 221 -5.34 -4.33 12.07
N VAL A 222 -4.89 -5.41 11.44
CA VAL A 222 -5.77 -6.37 10.76
C VAL A 222 -6.35 -7.35 11.78
N THR A 223 -5.50 -7.90 12.65
CA THR A 223 -5.80 -8.97 13.62
C THR A 223 -6.04 -8.47 15.04
N GLY A 224 -5.68 -7.22 15.34
CA GLY A 224 -5.85 -6.59 16.66
C GLY A 224 -4.52 -6.16 17.26
N SER A 225 -3.41 -6.79 16.85
CA SER A 225 -2.06 -6.48 17.31
C SER A 225 -1.06 -6.42 16.16
N SER A 226 0.01 -5.63 16.32
CA SER A 226 1.08 -5.55 15.32
C SER A 226 1.86 -6.86 15.16
N SER A 227 2.05 -7.61 16.25
CA SER A 227 2.68 -8.93 16.21
C SER A 227 1.81 -9.94 15.46
N GLY A 228 0.50 -9.96 15.74
CA GLY A 228 -0.45 -10.82 15.03
C GLY A 228 -0.54 -10.51 13.54
N ASP A 229 -0.42 -9.24 13.16
CA ASP A 229 -0.39 -8.82 11.75
C ASP A 229 0.88 -9.31 11.05
N ILE A 230 2.04 -9.22 11.72
CA ILE A 230 3.31 -9.72 11.17
C ILE A 230 3.28 -11.24 11.00
N GLU A 231 2.75 -11.98 11.96
CA GLU A 231 2.60 -13.44 11.89
C GLU A 231 1.65 -13.83 10.75
N LEU A 232 0.48 -13.21 10.68
CA LEU A 232 -0.50 -13.49 9.63
C LEU A 232 0.04 -13.17 8.23
N VAL A 233 0.72 -12.02 8.07
CA VAL A 233 1.35 -11.65 6.80
C VAL A 233 2.48 -12.61 6.43
N ARG A 234 3.24 -13.12 7.42
CA ARG A 234 4.27 -14.14 7.18
C ARG A 234 3.66 -15.41 6.59
N GLU A 235 2.58 -15.91 7.20
CA GLU A 235 1.87 -17.11 6.75
C GLU A 235 1.33 -16.91 5.33
N MET A 236 0.56 -15.84 5.09
CA MET A 236 0.00 -15.54 3.77
C MET A 236 1.06 -15.28 2.70
N TYR A 237 2.22 -14.73 3.07
CA TYR A 237 3.36 -14.57 2.16
C TYR A 237 4.00 -15.90 1.80
N GLN A 238 4.19 -16.79 2.78
CA GLN A 238 4.74 -18.14 2.56
C GLN A 238 3.82 -19.01 1.70
N GLU A 239 2.52 -18.81 1.82
CA GLU A 239 1.50 -19.48 1.01
C GLU A 239 1.15 -18.72 -0.29
N HIS A 240 1.89 -17.66 -0.62
CA HIS A 240 1.71 -16.89 -1.87
C HIS A 240 0.34 -16.21 -2.05
N TRP A 241 -0.41 -15.98 -0.97
CA TRP A 241 -1.65 -15.19 -0.96
C TRP A 241 -1.38 -13.68 -0.92
N LEU A 242 -0.24 -13.27 -0.37
CA LEU A 242 0.25 -11.90 -0.42
C LEU A 242 1.63 -11.83 -1.08
N ALA A 243 1.91 -10.69 -1.70
CA ALA A 243 3.19 -10.37 -2.30
C ALA A 243 3.75 -9.07 -1.72
N ALA A 244 5.06 -9.06 -1.48
CA ALA A 244 5.78 -7.84 -1.17
C ALA A 244 5.93 -6.99 -2.45
N THR A 245 5.74 -5.68 -2.33
CA THR A 245 5.72 -4.75 -3.46
C THR A 245 6.39 -3.41 -3.14
N THR A 246 6.51 -2.58 -4.17
CA THR A 246 6.97 -1.19 -4.06
C THR A 246 5.86 -0.27 -3.57
N PRO A 247 6.19 0.84 -2.87
CA PRO A 247 7.53 1.29 -2.51
C PRO A 247 8.13 0.47 -1.35
N ALA A 248 9.44 0.21 -1.42
CA ALA A 248 10.22 -0.42 -0.36
C ALA A 248 11.58 0.27 -0.22
N SER A 249 12.00 0.57 1.01
CA SER A 249 13.34 1.10 1.31
C SER A 249 14.39 -0.01 1.22
N LEU A 250 15.65 0.32 0.93
CA LEU A 250 16.76 -0.63 1.05
C LEU A 250 16.91 -1.14 2.49
N ASP A 251 16.55 -0.34 3.49
CA ASP A 251 16.61 -0.74 4.90
C ASP A 251 15.61 -1.86 5.26
N ALA A 252 14.64 -2.13 4.36
CA ALA A 252 13.71 -3.24 4.52
C ALA A 252 14.32 -4.61 4.15
N PHE A 253 15.56 -4.64 3.66
CA PHE A 253 16.25 -5.85 3.21
C PHE A 253 17.60 -6.02 3.93
N ALA A 254 17.96 -7.28 4.19
CA ALA A 254 19.32 -7.63 4.56
C ALA A 254 20.10 -8.05 3.31
N PHE A 255 21.31 -7.53 3.14
CA PHE A 255 22.17 -7.81 2.00
C PHE A 255 23.42 -8.57 2.44
N ASN A 256 23.90 -9.50 1.61
CA ASN A 256 25.21 -10.11 1.78
C ASN A 256 26.34 -9.16 1.28
N ASP A 257 27.58 -9.61 1.39
CA ASP A 257 28.77 -8.84 0.97
C ASP A 257 28.78 -8.54 -0.54
N ASP A 258 28.11 -9.37 -1.35
CA ASP A 258 27.96 -9.20 -2.80
C ASP A 258 26.83 -8.23 -3.18
N GLY A 259 26.10 -7.70 -2.19
CA GLY A 259 24.97 -6.79 -2.42
C GLY A 259 23.68 -7.49 -2.85
N GLU A 260 23.58 -8.80 -2.67
CA GLU A 260 22.36 -9.57 -2.91
C GLU A 260 21.44 -9.57 -1.69
N ALA A 261 20.16 -9.31 -1.90
CA ALA A 261 19.14 -9.41 -0.86
C ALA A 261 19.02 -10.87 -0.41
N THR A 262 19.09 -11.12 0.91
CA THR A 262 19.04 -12.45 1.54
C THR A 262 17.78 -12.65 2.37
N SER A 263 17.30 -11.59 3.02
CA SER A 263 16.06 -11.60 3.78
C SER A 263 15.37 -10.24 3.74
N MET A 264 14.12 -10.21 4.19
CA MET A 264 13.26 -9.03 4.19
C MET A 264 12.59 -8.86 5.55
N TYR A 265 12.49 -7.63 6.03
CA TYR A 265 11.76 -7.28 7.24
C TYR A 265 10.29 -7.07 6.88
N LEU A 266 9.41 -7.96 7.37
CA LEU A 266 7.99 -8.01 6.97
C LEU A 266 7.22 -6.74 7.34
N ASP A 267 7.64 -6.04 8.39
CA ASP A 267 7.01 -4.82 8.88
C ASP A 267 7.44 -3.56 8.10
N ALA A 268 8.51 -3.64 7.31
CA ALA A 268 9.13 -2.51 6.60
C ALA A 268 8.82 -2.47 5.08
N VAL A 269 8.22 -3.51 4.52
CA VAL A 269 7.83 -3.59 3.10
C VAL A 269 6.33 -3.40 2.88
N SER A 270 5.97 -2.95 1.68
CA SER A 270 4.56 -2.80 1.29
C SER A 270 3.98 -4.13 0.81
N TRP A 271 2.68 -4.34 1.05
CA TRP A 271 1.98 -5.59 0.75
C TRP A 271 0.84 -5.40 -0.26
N THR A 272 0.71 -6.31 -1.22
CA THR A 272 -0.36 -6.33 -2.23
C THR A 272 -0.70 -7.76 -2.63
N PHE A 273 -1.68 -7.92 -3.52
CA PHE A 273 -2.03 -9.22 -4.08
C PHE A 273 -1.03 -9.66 -5.17
N PRO A 274 -0.72 -10.96 -5.27
CA PRO A 274 0.10 -11.53 -6.33
C PRO A 274 -0.60 -11.44 -7.70
N ARG A 275 0.18 -11.49 -8.78
CA ARG A 275 -0.34 -11.30 -10.15
C ARG A 275 -1.22 -12.44 -10.67
N TRP A 276 -1.16 -13.62 -10.06
CA TRP A 276 -2.01 -14.74 -10.47
C TRP A 276 -3.48 -14.49 -10.11
N LEU A 277 -3.78 -13.65 -9.10
CA LEU A 277 -5.13 -13.19 -8.78
C LEU A 277 -5.65 -12.11 -9.75
N GLY A 278 -4.75 -11.47 -10.51
CA GLY A 278 -5.07 -10.45 -11.49
C GLY A 278 -3.89 -9.55 -11.80
N PRO A 279 -3.80 -8.99 -13.03
CA PRO A 279 -2.74 -8.06 -13.41
C PRO A 279 -2.83 -6.72 -12.67
N THR A 280 -4.01 -6.35 -12.17
CA THR A 280 -4.26 -5.12 -11.42
C THR A 280 -4.82 -5.44 -10.04
N THR A 281 -4.60 -4.54 -9.06
CA THR A 281 -5.15 -4.69 -7.71
C THR A 281 -6.68 -4.79 -7.73
N ARG A 282 -7.35 -4.10 -8.65
CA ARG A 282 -8.81 -4.14 -8.80
C ARG A 282 -9.30 -5.52 -9.24
N GLU A 283 -8.66 -6.11 -10.25
CA GLU A 283 -9.00 -7.46 -10.71
C GLU A 283 -8.72 -8.50 -9.62
N ALA A 284 -7.60 -8.35 -8.90
CA ALA A 284 -7.29 -9.21 -7.77
C ALA A 284 -8.32 -9.09 -6.64
N ILE A 285 -8.79 -7.89 -6.31
CA ILE A 285 -9.86 -7.69 -5.32
C ILE A 285 -11.14 -8.43 -5.73
N THR A 286 -11.55 -8.32 -6.99
CA THR A 286 -12.75 -9.02 -7.49
C THR A 286 -12.58 -10.53 -7.40
N ALA A 287 -11.45 -11.07 -7.87
CA ALA A 287 -11.16 -12.51 -7.81
C ALA A 287 -11.13 -13.05 -6.37
N VAL A 288 -10.42 -12.38 -5.46
CA VAL A 288 -10.34 -12.72 -4.03
C VAL A 288 -11.72 -12.65 -3.37
N THR A 289 -12.50 -11.61 -3.66
CA THR A 289 -13.79 -11.40 -3.01
C THR A 289 -14.80 -12.48 -3.38
N GLY A 290 -14.90 -12.83 -4.67
CA GLY A 290 -15.76 -13.92 -5.12
C GLY A 290 -15.34 -15.26 -4.53
N GLN A 291 -14.08 -15.65 -4.75
CA GLN A 291 -13.56 -16.97 -4.35
C GLN A 291 -13.61 -17.18 -2.82
N LEU A 292 -13.20 -16.19 -2.02
CA LEU A 292 -13.11 -16.37 -0.58
C LEU A 292 -14.45 -16.24 0.13
N ARG A 293 -15.42 -15.48 -0.42
CA ARG A 293 -16.78 -15.44 0.16
C ARG A 293 -17.48 -16.79 0.06
N ASP A 294 -17.32 -17.49 -1.06
CA ASP A 294 -17.85 -18.84 -1.23
C ASP A 294 -17.13 -19.87 -0.36
N TYR A 295 -15.81 -19.74 -0.19
CA TYR A 295 -15.08 -20.59 0.73
C TYR A 295 -15.48 -20.38 2.20
N LEU A 296 -15.54 -19.12 2.66
CA LEU A 296 -15.95 -18.78 4.03
C LEU A 296 -17.42 -19.14 4.29
N THR A 297 -18.21 -19.24 3.23
CA THR A 297 -19.61 -19.66 3.31
C THR A 297 -19.73 -21.06 3.91
N GLU A 298 -18.89 -21.98 3.46
CA GLU A 298 -18.82 -23.35 3.98
C GLU A 298 -18.20 -23.40 5.38
N HIS A 299 -17.45 -22.37 5.76
CA HIS A 299 -16.73 -22.26 7.03
C HIS A 299 -17.34 -21.22 7.99
N THR A 300 -18.64 -20.96 7.89
CA THR A 300 -19.33 -19.91 8.69
C THR A 300 -19.12 -20.09 10.20
N ALA A 301 -19.08 -21.33 10.69
CA ALA A 301 -18.80 -21.62 12.11
C ALA A 301 -17.39 -21.21 12.54
N ALA A 302 -16.38 -21.37 11.68
CA ALA A 302 -15.02 -20.93 11.94
C ALA A 302 -14.94 -19.40 11.98
N VAL A 303 -15.67 -18.71 11.09
CA VAL A 303 -15.75 -17.23 11.11
C VAL A 303 -16.37 -16.74 12.42
N ALA A 304 -17.44 -17.39 12.90
CA ALA A 304 -18.04 -17.07 14.20
C ALA A 304 -17.04 -17.24 15.36
N GLN A 305 -16.25 -18.34 15.36
CA GLN A 305 -15.19 -18.54 16.36
C GLN A 305 -14.11 -17.46 16.29
N ILE A 306 -13.70 -17.03 15.08
CA ILE A 306 -12.73 -15.96 14.90
C ILE A 306 -13.26 -14.63 15.48
N VAL A 307 -14.54 -14.30 15.26
CA VAL A 307 -15.17 -13.12 15.86
C VAL A 307 -15.06 -13.16 17.39
N GLN A 308 -15.44 -14.29 18.00
CA GLN A 308 -15.36 -14.46 19.45
C GLN A 308 -13.92 -14.30 19.98
N GLN A 309 -12.93 -14.83 19.24
CA GLN A 309 -11.52 -14.69 19.59
C GLN A 309 -11.03 -13.24 19.48
N LEU A 310 -11.45 -12.51 18.45
CA LEU A 310 -11.13 -11.09 18.27
C LEU A 310 -11.77 -10.24 19.36
N GLU A 311 -13.05 -10.45 19.64
CA GLU A 311 -13.77 -9.73 20.70
C GLU A 311 -13.16 -9.97 22.09
N ALA A 312 -12.73 -11.19 22.38
CA ALA A 312 -12.01 -11.51 23.61
C ALA A 312 -10.69 -10.72 23.72
N GLY A 313 -9.91 -10.68 22.63
CA GLY A 313 -8.68 -9.87 22.54
C GLY A 313 -8.95 -8.38 22.75
N MET A 314 -9.98 -7.84 22.07
CA MET A 314 -10.39 -6.44 22.20
C MET A 314 -10.78 -6.08 23.63
N ALA A 315 -11.46 -6.98 24.36
CA ALA A 315 -11.80 -6.77 25.76
C ALA A 315 -10.56 -6.74 26.68
N VAL A 316 -9.57 -7.59 26.43
CA VAL A 316 -8.31 -7.61 27.19
C VAL A 316 -7.48 -6.37 26.90
N ASP A 317 -7.35 -5.97 25.64
CA ASP A 317 -6.63 -4.75 25.25
C ASP A 317 -7.28 -3.51 25.83
N TYR A 318 -8.62 -3.46 25.85
CA TYR A 318 -9.34 -2.39 26.52
C TYR A 318 -9.09 -2.38 28.03
N LEU A 319 -9.11 -3.54 28.69
CA LEU A 319 -8.79 -3.65 30.13
C LEU A 319 -7.37 -3.14 30.42
N ASN A 320 -6.40 -3.56 29.60
CA ASN A 320 -5.02 -3.13 29.72
C ASN A 320 -4.88 -1.62 29.49
N GLY A 321 -5.52 -1.08 28.45
CA GLY A 321 -5.54 0.34 28.13
C GLY A 321 -6.24 1.19 29.20
N LEU A 322 -7.25 0.67 29.90
CA LEU A 322 -7.84 1.33 31.05
C LEU A 322 -6.83 1.48 32.20
N LEU A 323 -6.09 0.41 32.49
CA LEU A 323 -5.08 0.43 33.56
C LEU A 323 -3.97 1.43 33.22
N THR A 324 -3.39 1.34 32.02
CA THR A 324 -2.25 2.18 31.66
C THR A 324 -2.64 3.62 31.36
N ASN A 325 -3.68 3.85 30.56
CA ASN A 325 -3.94 5.18 29.99
C ASN A 325 -4.88 6.01 30.86
N ARG A 326 -5.81 5.36 31.59
CA ARG A 326 -6.82 6.06 32.41
C ARG A 326 -6.46 6.10 33.89
N TYR A 327 -5.90 5.02 34.42
CA TYR A 327 -5.59 4.92 35.85
C TYR A 327 -4.11 5.07 36.19
N ASP A 328 -3.23 5.21 35.18
CA ASP A 328 -1.77 5.32 35.35
C ASP A 328 -1.18 4.16 36.17
N GLU A 329 -1.73 2.96 35.97
CA GLU A 329 -1.28 1.72 36.58
C GLU A 329 -0.36 0.95 35.62
N THR A 330 0.43 0.02 36.18
CA THR A 330 1.19 -0.92 35.36
C THR A 330 0.28 -1.78 34.47
N PRO A 331 0.73 -2.17 33.26
CA PRO A 331 -0.04 -3.05 32.40
C PRO A 331 -0.28 -4.43 33.03
N ILE A 332 -1.19 -5.19 32.44
CA ILE A 332 -1.41 -6.59 32.81
C ILE A 332 -0.10 -7.37 32.65
N PRO A 333 0.39 -8.07 33.69
CA PRO A 333 1.60 -8.86 33.57
C PRO A 333 1.47 -9.95 32.50
N GLU A 334 2.53 -10.21 31.73
CA GLU A 334 2.50 -11.16 30.60
C GLU A 334 1.92 -12.54 30.97
N HIS A 335 2.29 -13.07 32.13
CA HIS A 335 1.78 -14.36 32.62
C HIS A 335 0.28 -14.38 32.96
N ARG A 336 -0.38 -13.22 33.08
CA ARG A 336 -1.83 -13.10 33.34
C ARG A 336 -2.64 -12.72 32.09
N LEU A 337 -1.98 -12.37 30.98
CA LEU A 337 -2.67 -12.08 29.72
C LEU A 337 -3.47 -13.30 29.21
N PRO A 338 -2.95 -14.55 29.24
CA PRO A 338 -3.72 -15.73 28.85
C PRO A 338 -4.98 -15.92 29.71
N ASP A 339 -4.86 -15.75 31.03
CA ASP A 339 -6.02 -15.84 31.93
C ASP A 339 -7.11 -14.83 31.57
N ALA A 340 -6.72 -13.56 31.37
CA ALA A 340 -7.64 -12.49 31.01
C ALA A 340 -8.38 -12.80 29.70
N TYR A 341 -7.63 -13.30 28.71
CA TYR A 341 -8.17 -13.73 27.42
C TYR A 341 -9.15 -14.88 27.58
N ASP A 342 -8.76 -15.94 28.30
CA ASP A 342 -9.61 -17.12 28.52
C ASP A 342 -10.91 -16.76 29.25
N PHE A 343 -10.86 -15.85 30.22
CA PHE A 343 -12.07 -15.39 30.91
C PHE A 343 -12.99 -14.60 29.97
N ALA A 344 -12.45 -13.70 29.16
CA ALA A 344 -13.23 -12.94 28.18
C ALA A 344 -13.82 -13.86 27.11
N LEU A 345 -13.04 -14.79 26.55
CA LEU A 345 -13.48 -15.75 25.56
C LEU A 345 -14.58 -16.65 26.09
N LYS A 346 -14.42 -17.20 27.31
CA LYS A 346 -15.47 -18.00 27.96
C LYS A 346 -16.73 -17.19 28.21
N ALA A 347 -16.64 -15.89 28.52
CA ALA A 347 -17.83 -15.05 28.63
C ALA A 347 -18.55 -14.97 27.29
N ILE A 348 -17.84 -14.62 26.21
CA ILE A 348 -18.44 -14.48 24.88
C ILE A 348 -19.08 -15.79 24.42
N GLN A 349 -18.40 -16.92 24.61
CA GLN A 349 -18.93 -18.25 24.29
C GLN A 349 -20.17 -18.65 25.11
N ASN A 350 -20.35 -18.06 26.30
CA ASN A 350 -21.54 -18.26 27.14
C ASN A 350 -22.67 -17.25 26.84
N GLY A 351 -22.59 -16.51 25.73
CA GLY A 351 -23.66 -15.63 25.24
C GLY A 351 -23.56 -14.18 25.67
N TYR A 352 -22.43 -13.76 26.28
CA TYR A 352 -22.19 -12.33 26.51
C TYR A 352 -21.77 -11.65 25.21
N VAL A 353 -22.34 -10.49 24.93
CA VAL A 353 -21.87 -9.64 23.82
C VAL A 353 -20.66 -8.80 24.25
N LEU A 354 -19.83 -8.35 23.30
CA LEU A 354 -18.62 -7.57 23.58
C LEU A 354 -18.90 -6.37 24.50
N GLU A 355 -20.01 -5.65 24.30
CA GLU A 355 -20.43 -4.49 25.10
C GLU A 355 -20.52 -4.83 26.60
N GLN A 356 -21.06 -6.00 26.91
CA GLN A 356 -21.22 -6.46 28.28
C GLN A 356 -19.87 -6.83 28.89
N VAL A 357 -19.00 -7.49 28.12
CA VAL A 357 -17.65 -7.84 28.58
C VAL A 357 -16.81 -6.57 28.84
N ILE A 358 -16.93 -5.56 27.98
CA ILE A 358 -16.29 -4.25 28.15
C ILE A 358 -16.78 -3.54 29.42
N ALA A 359 -18.09 -3.58 29.71
CA ALA A 359 -18.65 -3.03 30.94
C ALA A 359 -18.10 -3.74 32.19
N VAL A 360 -18.00 -5.07 32.13
CA VAL A 360 -17.41 -5.87 33.21
C VAL A 360 -15.93 -5.57 33.39
N ALA A 361 -15.16 -5.47 32.31
CA ALA A 361 -13.74 -5.10 32.33
C ALA A 361 -13.52 -3.72 32.97
N TRP A 362 -14.33 -2.73 32.61
CA TRP A 362 -14.26 -1.40 33.22
C TRP A 362 -14.55 -1.44 34.72
N SER A 363 -15.60 -2.16 35.13
CA SER A 363 -15.96 -2.31 36.54
C SER A 363 -14.88 -3.06 37.33
N ALA A 364 -14.24 -4.06 36.72
CA ALA A 364 -13.14 -4.81 37.30
C ALA A 364 -11.90 -3.93 37.53
N ALA A 365 -11.51 -3.13 36.53
CA ALA A 365 -10.40 -2.17 36.67
C ALA A 365 -10.68 -1.14 37.76
N ALA A 366 -11.84 -0.47 37.73
CA ALA A 366 -12.20 0.57 38.70
C ALA A 366 -12.19 0.05 40.14
N SER A 367 -12.69 -1.17 40.36
CA SER A 367 -12.71 -1.80 41.70
C SER A 367 -11.31 -2.14 42.20
N SER A 368 -10.45 -2.61 41.30
CA SER A 368 -9.09 -3.01 41.63
C SER A 368 -8.21 -1.80 41.92
N VAL A 369 -8.37 -0.72 41.15
CA VAL A 369 -7.68 0.56 41.38
C VAL A 369 -8.11 1.16 42.71
N ALA A 370 -9.42 1.20 43.01
CA ALA A 370 -9.91 1.68 44.30
C ALA A 370 -9.42 0.83 45.49
N TRP A 371 -9.17 -0.46 45.29
CA TRP A 371 -8.49 -1.30 46.28
C TRP A 371 -7.00 -0.96 46.40
N GLY A 372 -6.30 -0.76 45.29
CA GLY A 372 -4.89 -0.39 45.24
C GLY A 372 -4.60 0.93 45.95
N GLN A 373 -5.42 1.95 45.69
CA GLN A 373 -5.33 3.26 46.36
C GLN A 373 -5.52 3.20 47.88
N ARG A 374 -6.23 2.18 48.39
CA ARG A 374 -6.44 1.97 49.83
C ARG A 374 -5.37 1.08 50.48
N THR A 375 -4.48 0.48 49.69
CA THR A 375 -3.52 -0.54 50.16
C THR A 375 -2.08 -0.09 49.84
N PRO A 376 -1.39 0.62 50.75
CA PRO A 376 -0.02 1.06 50.51
C PRO A 376 0.96 -0.11 50.45
N GLY A 377 2.03 0.02 49.65
CA GLY A 377 3.13 -0.95 49.56
C GLY A 377 2.88 -2.14 48.62
N LEU A 378 1.90 -2.06 47.73
CA LEU A 378 1.66 -3.08 46.71
C LEU A 378 2.82 -3.16 45.71
N LYS A 379 3.11 -4.38 45.26
CA LYS A 379 4.08 -4.60 44.18
C LYS A 379 3.52 -4.07 42.84
N PRO A 380 4.39 -3.57 41.94
CA PRO A 380 3.99 -3.27 40.57
C PRO A 380 3.26 -4.46 39.93
N GLY A 381 2.18 -4.21 39.20
CA GLY A 381 1.35 -5.26 38.59
C GLY A 381 0.31 -5.90 39.50
N ALA A 382 0.29 -5.61 40.81
CA ALA A 382 -0.67 -6.20 41.74
C ALA A 382 -2.12 -5.74 41.45
N VAL A 383 -2.31 -4.45 41.17
CA VAL A 383 -3.61 -3.87 40.80
C VAL A 383 -4.11 -4.45 39.46
N ALA A 384 -3.22 -4.57 38.49
CA ALA A 384 -3.52 -5.16 37.19
C ALA A 384 -3.89 -6.65 37.30
N SER A 385 -3.14 -7.43 38.07
CA SER A 385 -3.45 -8.84 38.35
C SER A 385 -4.78 -9.01 39.09
N ALA A 386 -5.07 -8.12 40.05
CA ALA A 386 -6.36 -8.10 40.74
C ALA A 386 -7.52 -7.76 39.79
N SER A 387 -7.26 -6.95 38.76
CA SER A 387 -8.25 -6.62 37.72
C SER A 387 -8.63 -7.83 36.89
N VAL A 388 -7.67 -8.69 36.53
CA VAL A 388 -7.93 -9.97 35.86
C VAL A 388 -8.74 -10.91 36.74
N THR A 389 -8.42 -11.04 38.03
CA THR A 389 -9.21 -11.85 38.96
C THR A 389 -10.62 -11.28 39.19
N ASN A 390 -10.76 -9.96 39.22
CA ASN A 390 -12.08 -9.32 39.34
C ASN A 390 -12.91 -9.44 38.07
N LEU A 391 -12.28 -9.50 36.89
CA LEU A 391 -12.95 -9.79 35.62
C LEU A 391 -13.64 -11.16 35.69
N GLU A 392 -12.90 -12.21 36.04
CA GLU A 392 -13.44 -13.57 36.22
C GLU A 392 -14.62 -13.61 37.19
N ARG A 393 -14.43 -13.05 38.40
CA ARG A 393 -15.48 -13.04 39.43
C ARG A 393 -16.74 -12.34 38.97
N ARG A 394 -16.60 -11.19 38.30
CA ARG A 394 -17.74 -10.39 37.83
C ARG A 394 -18.47 -11.06 36.66
N ILE A 395 -17.75 -11.71 35.75
CA ILE A 395 -18.37 -12.58 34.72
C ILE A 395 -19.17 -13.70 35.40
N GLY A 396 -18.62 -14.32 36.44
CA GLY A 396 -19.31 -15.33 37.24
C GLY A 396 -20.62 -14.81 37.85
N TYR A 397 -20.59 -13.66 38.52
CA TYR A 397 -21.78 -13.06 39.13
C TYR A 397 -22.81 -12.54 38.12
N ALA A 398 -22.35 -12.16 36.93
CA ALA A 398 -23.20 -11.71 35.85
C ALA A 398 -24.05 -12.85 35.26
N LYS A 399 -23.75 -14.13 35.54
CA LYS A 399 -24.59 -15.24 35.06
C LYS A 399 -26.00 -15.19 35.63
N ASP A 400 -26.13 -14.68 36.85
CA ASP A 400 -27.39 -14.60 37.57
C ASP A 400 -28.09 -13.25 37.43
N ARG A 401 -27.48 -12.27 36.74
CA ARG A 401 -28.00 -10.89 36.62
C ARG A 401 -27.70 -10.29 35.25
N PRO A 402 -28.69 -9.69 34.56
CA PRO A 402 -28.45 -9.08 33.26
C PRO A 402 -27.43 -7.94 33.37
N VAL A 403 -26.40 -7.99 32.53
CA VAL A 403 -25.41 -6.91 32.38
C VAL A 403 -25.97 -5.91 31.36
N PRO A 404 -26.04 -4.60 31.70
CA PRO A 404 -26.49 -3.60 30.74
C PRO A 404 -25.63 -3.60 29.48
N HIS A 405 -26.24 -3.35 28.33
CA HIS A 405 -25.50 -3.03 27.12
C HIS A 405 -24.86 -1.64 27.28
N TYR A 406 -23.59 -1.53 26.92
CA TYR A 406 -22.84 -0.28 26.93
C TYR A 406 -22.36 0.04 25.53
N ASP A 407 -22.42 1.30 25.14
CA ASP A 407 -21.80 1.73 23.89
C ASP A 407 -20.28 1.49 23.97
N VAL A 408 -19.74 0.75 23.00
CA VAL A 408 -18.31 0.43 22.92
C VAL A 408 -17.52 1.73 22.77
N PRO A 409 -16.64 2.09 23.73
CA PRO A 409 -15.87 3.32 23.65
C PRO A 409 -14.95 3.36 22.43
N ASN A 410 -14.68 4.57 21.91
CA ASN A 410 -13.75 4.78 20.80
C ASN A 410 -12.31 4.33 21.09
N SER A 411 -11.96 4.15 22.37
CA SER A 411 -10.65 3.63 22.80
C SER A 411 -10.50 2.12 22.64
N VAL A 412 -11.58 1.39 22.34
CA VAL A 412 -11.50 -0.05 22.08
C VAL A 412 -10.91 -0.24 20.67
N PRO A 413 -9.75 -0.90 20.53
CA PRO A 413 -9.16 -1.14 19.23
C PRO A 413 -10.11 -2.03 18.42
N ARG A 414 -10.37 -1.65 17.16
CA ARG A 414 -11.21 -2.44 16.25
C ARG A 414 -10.36 -2.96 15.10
N PRO A 415 -9.95 -4.24 15.14
CA PRO A 415 -9.21 -4.82 14.03
C PRO A 415 -10.04 -4.79 12.74
N ALA A 416 -9.38 -4.58 11.60
CA ALA A 416 -10.06 -4.56 10.30
C ALA A 416 -10.82 -5.87 10.03
N MET A 417 -10.21 -6.99 10.41
CA MET A 417 -10.80 -8.33 10.24
C MET A 417 -12.12 -8.50 11.00
N HIS A 418 -12.28 -7.88 12.18
CA HIS A 418 -13.52 -7.94 12.96
C HIS A 418 -14.69 -7.31 12.21
N GLY A 419 -14.48 -6.12 11.65
CA GLY A 419 -15.53 -5.42 10.89
C GLY A 419 -16.00 -6.19 9.66
N THR A 420 -15.07 -6.83 8.95
CA THR A 420 -15.38 -7.69 7.80
C THR A 420 -16.10 -8.97 8.25
N ALA A 421 -15.69 -9.59 9.35
CA ALA A 421 -16.30 -10.82 9.87
C ALA A 421 -17.73 -10.63 10.37
N VAL A 422 -17.97 -9.59 11.17
CA VAL A 422 -19.33 -9.28 11.67
C VAL A 422 -20.26 -8.96 10.52
N ARG A 423 -19.81 -8.18 9.53
CA ARG A 423 -20.60 -7.90 8.33
C ARG A 423 -20.92 -9.18 7.56
N PHE A 424 -19.93 -10.03 7.34
CA PHE A 424 -20.12 -11.32 6.69
C PHE A 424 -21.16 -12.18 7.44
N LEU A 425 -21.05 -12.33 8.76
CA LEU A 425 -22.00 -13.11 9.55
C LEU A 425 -23.42 -12.51 9.51
N ALA A 426 -23.56 -11.19 9.58
CA ALA A 426 -24.84 -10.50 9.47
C ALA A 426 -25.50 -10.73 8.09
N GLU A 427 -24.73 -10.61 7.01
CA GLU A 427 -25.20 -10.92 5.64
C GLU A 427 -25.66 -12.38 5.53
N ARG A 428 -25.02 -13.30 6.26
CA ARG A 428 -25.39 -14.74 6.27
C ARG A 428 -26.67 -14.99 7.06
N GLU A 429 -26.80 -14.34 8.21
CA GLU A 429 -27.99 -14.43 9.05
C GLU A 429 -29.21 -13.86 8.33
N GLU A 430 -29.05 -12.73 7.64
CA GLU A 430 -30.08 -12.14 6.79
C GLU A 430 -30.50 -13.10 5.67
N ALA A 431 -29.53 -13.66 4.92
CA ALA A 431 -29.81 -14.62 3.86
C ALA A 431 -30.49 -15.91 4.40
N SER A 432 -30.07 -16.41 5.56
CA SER A 432 -30.68 -17.57 6.21
C SER A 432 -32.13 -17.28 6.66
N THR A 433 -32.36 -16.09 7.20
CA THR A 433 -33.69 -15.62 7.62
C THR A 433 -34.62 -15.48 6.41
N ALA A 434 -34.14 -14.86 5.33
CA ALA A 434 -34.88 -14.72 4.08
C ALA A 434 -35.24 -16.10 3.47
N LEU A 435 -34.28 -17.03 3.44
CA LEU A 435 -34.52 -18.39 2.94
C LEU A 435 -35.51 -19.17 3.82
N THR A 436 -35.45 -19.01 5.14
CA THR A 436 -36.39 -19.66 6.07
C THR A 436 -37.81 -19.12 5.89
N LEU A 437 -37.95 -17.81 5.75
CA LEU A 437 -39.23 -17.16 5.44
C LEU A 437 -39.79 -17.68 4.10
N PHE A 438 -38.97 -17.72 3.06
CA PHE A 438 -39.33 -18.28 1.76
C PHE A 438 -39.82 -19.72 1.89
N LYS A 439 -39.05 -20.61 2.53
CA LYS A 439 -39.45 -22.03 2.71
C LYS A 439 -40.77 -22.17 3.46
N THR A 440 -40.98 -21.34 4.47
CA THR A 440 -42.23 -21.34 5.27
C THR A 440 -43.43 -20.96 4.41
N LEU A 441 -43.31 -19.88 3.61
CA LEU A 441 -44.36 -19.44 2.69
C LEU A 441 -44.59 -20.44 1.56
N HIS A 442 -43.51 -20.97 0.98
CA HIS A 442 -43.56 -21.97 -0.09
C HIS A 442 -44.28 -23.25 0.38
N GLN A 443 -43.97 -23.73 1.59
CA GLN A 443 -44.68 -24.85 2.19
C GLN A 443 -46.16 -24.53 2.43
N ARG A 444 -46.47 -23.30 2.89
CA ARG A 444 -47.86 -22.87 3.14
C ARG A 444 -48.69 -22.86 1.85
N VAL A 445 -48.20 -22.20 0.80
CA VAL A 445 -48.88 -22.13 -0.52
C VAL A 445 -49.12 -23.53 -1.08
N ASN A 446 -48.08 -24.37 -1.14
CA ASN A 446 -48.20 -25.75 -1.63
C ASN A 446 -49.15 -26.63 -0.78
N SER A 447 -49.23 -26.39 0.54
CA SER A 447 -50.14 -27.13 1.42
C SER A 447 -51.60 -26.71 1.28
N ARG A 448 -51.87 -25.42 1.01
CA ARG A 448 -53.21 -24.89 0.80
C ARG A 448 -53.78 -25.36 -0.53
N ASP A 449 -52.95 -25.36 -1.56
CA ASP A 449 -53.31 -25.90 -2.88
C ASP A 449 -53.68 -27.39 -2.82
N ALA A 450 -53.15 -28.14 -1.85
CA ALA A 450 -53.54 -29.53 -1.62
C ALA A 450 -54.97 -29.67 -1.08
N LEU A 451 -55.50 -28.64 -0.39
CA LEU A 451 -56.82 -28.62 0.25
C LEU A 451 -57.93 -28.02 -0.64
N GLU A 452 -57.62 -27.02 -1.47
CA GLU A 452 -58.61 -26.44 -2.41
C GLU A 452 -58.96 -27.39 -3.58
N LEU A 453 -58.25 -28.52 -3.72
CA LEU A 453 -58.53 -29.61 -4.67
C LEU A 453 -59.93 -30.24 -4.54
N ASP A 454 -60.62 -30.08 -3.40
CA ASP A 454 -61.93 -30.69 -3.17
C ASP A 454 -63.13 -29.75 -3.47
N HIS A 455 -62.90 -28.49 -3.89
CA HIS A 455 -64.00 -27.51 -4.05
C HIS A 455 -64.16 -26.84 -5.42
N ASP A 456 -63.18 -26.92 -6.34
CA ASP A 456 -63.23 -26.18 -7.61
C ASP A 456 -63.61 -27.03 -8.85
N LEU A 457 -64.75 -27.72 -8.77
CA LEU A 457 -65.48 -28.22 -9.96
C LEU A 457 -66.55 -27.23 -10.47
N ALA A 458 -66.49 -25.96 -10.08
CA ALA A 458 -67.35 -24.93 -10.64
C ALA A 458 -66.75 -24.43 -11.96
N GLU A 459 -67.29 -24.92 -13.07
CA GLU A 459 -67.03 -24.42 -14.42
C GLU A 459 -67.15 -22.88 -14.43
N THR A 460 -66.03 -22.18 -14.68
CA THR A 460 -66.09 -20.76 -15.03
C THR A 460 -67.00 -20.61 -16.24
N PRO A 461 -68.03 -19.75 -16.19
CA PRO A 461 -68.91 -19.55 -17.32
C PRO A 461 -68.06 -19.12 -18.51
N GLU A 462 -68.13 -19.90 -19.60
CA GLU A 462 -67.56 -19.50 -20.89
C GLU A 462 -68.12 -18.13 -21.23
N VAL A 463 -67.28 -17.10 -21.16
CA VAL A 463 -67.62 -15.78 -21.64
C VAL A 463 -67.93 -15.96 -23.13
N GLU A 464 -69.21 -15.86 -23.49
CA GLU A 464 -69.67 -15.88 -24.88
C GLU A 464 -68.84 -14.84 -25.65
N LYS A 465 -67.88 -15.32 -26.45
CA LYS A 465 -67.10 -14.46 -27.31
C LYS A 465 -68.08 -13.85 -28.31
N GLU A 466 -68.20 -12.51 -28.30
CA GLU A 466 -68.90 -11.80 -29.36
C GLU A 466 -68.37 -12.29 -30.72
N PRO A 467 -69.24 -12.56 -31.71
CA PRO A 467 -68.81 -13.03 -33.01
C PRO A 467 -67.86 -12.02 -33.64
N PHE A 468 -66.70 -12.50 -34.11
CA PHE A 468 -65.67 -11.67 -34.72
C PHE A 468 -66.22 -10.93 -35.96
N ASP A 469 -66.45 -9.62 -35.82
CA ASP A 469 -66.88 -8.73 -36.90
C ASP A 469 -65.66 -8.29 -37.73
N ARG A 470 -65.42 -9.05 -38.81
CA ARG A 470 -64.29 -8.85 -39.72
C ARG A 470 -64.30 -7.46 -40.39
N ASP A 471 -65.47 -6.90 -40.66
CA ASP A 471 -65.58 -5.64 -41.40
C ASP A 471 -65.26 -4.44 -40.49
N LYS A 472 -65.71 -4.48 -39.23
CA LYS A 472 -65.30 -3.53 -38.19
C LYS A 472 -63.79 -3.59 -37.94
N TRP A 473 -63.22 -4.78 -37.83
CA TRP A 473 -61.78 -4.98 -37.64
C TRP A 473 -60.94 -4.40 -38.80
N LEU A 474 -61.36 -4.63 -40.06
CA LEU A 474 -60.69 -4.06 -41.24
C LEU A 474 -60.78 -2.52 -41.29
N SER A 475 -61.91 -1.94 -40.89
CA SER A 475 -62.09 -0.49 -40.82
C SER A 475 -61.19 0.14 -39.75
N ASP A 476 -61.12 -0.46 -38.55
CA ASP A 476 -60.26 0.02 -37.47
C ASP A 476 -58.76 -0.08 -37.83
N LEU A 477 -58.36 -1.13 -38.56
CA LEU A 477 -57.00 -1.31 -39.06
C LEU A 477 -56.61 -0.22 -40.09
N LEU A 478 -57.53 0.11 -41.02
CA LEU A 478 -57.31 1.14 -42.05
C LEU A 478 -57.30 2.56 -41.46
N GLU A 479 -58.04 2.79 -40.37
CA GLU A 479 -58.07 4.05 -39.64
C GLU A 479 -56.90 4.22 -38.64
N GLY A 480 -56.02 3.22 -38.53
CA GLY A 480 -54.88 3.23 -37.61
C GLY A 480 -55.28 3.18 -36.13
N LYS A 481 -56.51 2.78 -35.82
CA LYS A 481 -56.98 2.59 -34.45
C LYS A 481 -56.33 1.32 -33.90
N LYS A 482 -55.56 1.48 -32.83
CA LYS A 482 -55.03 0.33 -32.09
C LYS A 482 -56.21 -0.41 -31.47
N GLU A 483 -56.32 -1.70 -31.80
CA GLU A 483 -57.33 -2.59 -31.25
C GLU A 483 -57.33 -2.50 -29.72
N PRO A 484 -58.47 -2.17 -29.08
CA PRO A 484 -58.57 -2.16 -27.63
C PRO A 484 -58.22 -3.54 -27.10
N ASP A 485 -57.36 -3.59 -26.10
CA ASP A 485 -56.87 -4.83 -25.55
C ASP A 485 -57.96 -5.46 -24.68
N HIS A 486 -58.65 -6.45 -25.23
CA HIS A 486 -59.71 -7.19 -24.56
C HIS A 486 -59.20 -8.38 -23.73
N THR A 487 -57.87 -8.54 -23.60
CA THR A 487 -57.32 -9.59 -22.74
C THR A 487 -57.55 -9.27 -21.26
N PRO A 488 -57.77 -10.27 -20.39
CA PRO A 488 -58.02 -10.03 -18.98
C PRO A 488 -56.84 -9.29 -18.34
N ALA A 489 -57.16 -8.37 -17.43
CA ALA A 489 -56.19 -7.77 -16.54
C ALA A 489 -55.75 -8.83 -15.53
N VAL A 490 -54.44 -8.99 -15.38
CA VAL A 490 -53.83 -9.93 -14.45
C VAL A 490 -52.77 -9.20 -13.62
N THR A 491 -52.71 -9.54 -12.35
CA THR A 491 -51.70 -9.08 -11.40
C THR A 491 -50.53 -10.04 -11.46
N PHE A 492 -49.37 -9.56 -11.88
CA PHE A 492 -48.16 -10.34 -12.05
C PHE A 492 -46.96 -9.62 -11.45
N ALA A 493 -45.87 -10.35 -11.25
CA ALA A 493 -44.63 -9.82 -10.74
C ALA A 493 -43.54 -9.85 -11.82
N SER A 494 -42.92 -8.71 -12.12
CA SER A 494 -41.79 -8.61 -13.05
C SER A 494 -40.47 -8.40 -12.31
N VAL A 495 -39.43 -9.12 -12.71
CA VAL A 495 -38.06 -8.96 -12.22
C VAL A 495 -37.22 -8.45 -13.37
N LEU A 496 -36.82 -7.19 -13.27
CA LEU A 496 -36.03 -6.49 -14.29
C LEU A 496 -34.60 -7.05 -14.35
N PRO A 497 -33.83 -6.82 -15.44
CA PRO A 497 -32.42 -7.22 -15.54
C PRO A 497 -31.53 -6.62 -14.44
N THR A 498 -31.97 -5.52 -13.83
CA THR A 498 -31.30 -4.90 -12.68
C THR A 498 -31.52 -5.65 -11.36
N GLY A 499 -32.36 -6.69 -11.37
CA GLY A 499 -32.79 -7.42 -10.18
C GLY A 499 -33.94 -6.77 -9.42
N ALA A 500 -34.46 -5.62 -9.86
CA ALA A 500 -35.59 -4.96 -9.21
C ALA A 500 -36.92 -5.71 -9.45
N LEU A 501 -37.68 -5.94 -8.37
CA LEU A 501 -39.02 -6.54 -8.40
C LEU A 501 -40.09 -5.45 -8.51
N SER A 502 -41.01 -5.60 -9.44
CA SER A 502 -42.25 -4.82 -9.55
C SER A 502 -43.45 -5.77 -9.52
N ILE A 503 -44.51 -5.41 -8.80
CA ILE A 503 -45.80 -6.13 -8.84
C ILE A 503 -46.83 -5.15 -9.38
N GLN A 504 -47.49 -5.51 -10.47
CA GLN A 504 -48.41 -4.63 -11.18
C GLN A 504 -49.56 -5.40 -11.82
N THR A 505 -50.65 -4.69 -12.09
CA THR A 505 -51.83 -5.22 -12.77
C THR A 505 -51.89 -4.63 -14.16
N ALA A 506 -51.82 -5.49 -15.18
CA ALA A 506 -51.87 -5.09 -16.58
C ALA A 506 -52.60 -6.15 -17.41
N THR A 507 -52.92 -5.85 -18.67
CA THR A 507 -53.54 -6.86 -19.54
C THR A 507 -52.56 -7.99 -19.85
N THR A 508 -53.07 -9.20 -20.15
CA THR A 508 -52.22 -10.35 -20.49
C THR A 508 -51.27 -10.04 -21.66
N ARG A 509 -51.73 -9.27 -22.65
CA ARG A 509 -50.87 -8.82 -23.76
C ARG A 509 -49.77 -7.86 -23.29
N GLN A 510 -50.06 -6.93 -22.38
CA GLN A 510 -49.04 -6.04 -21.79
C GLN A 510 -48.01 -6.83 -20.98
N MET A 511 -48.44 -7.84 -20.22
CA MET A 511 -47.57 -8.76 -19.50
C MET A 511 -46.56 -9.46 -20.43
N HIS A 512 -47.01 -9.99 -21.57
CA HIS A 512 -46.11 -10.58 -22.58
C HIS A 512 -45.17 -9.54 -23.21
N LEU A 513 -45.66 -8.32 -23.46
CA LEU A 513 -44.84 -7.24 -24.02
C LEU A 513 -43.70 -6.82 -23.08
N GLU A 514 -43.88 -6.96 -21.76
CA GLU A 514 -42.87 -6.61 -20.76
C GLU A 514 -41.69 -7.58 -20.71
N VAL A 515 -41.94 -8.86 -21.02
CA VAL A 515 -40.89 -9.89 -21.16
C VAL A 515 -40.17 -9.75 -22.51
N GLY A 516 -40.93 -9.40 -23.55
CA GLY A 516 -40.44 -9.24 -24.93
C GLY A 516 -41.20 -10.10 -25.93
N SER A 517 -40.98 -9.84 -27.22
CA SER A 517 -41.73 -10.48 -28.31
C SER A 517 -41.50 -12.00 -28.44
N MET A 518 -40.41 -12.52 -27.85
CA MET A 518 -40.14 -13.97 -27.77
C MET A 518 -40.05 -14.38 -26.32
N SER A 519 -41.15 -14.89 -25.77
CA SER A 519 -41.24 -15.44 -24.42
C SER A 519 -41.77 -16.87 -24.44
N GLU A 520 -41.26 -17.70 -23.54
CA GLU A 520 -41.72 -19.06 -23.31
C GLU A 520 -42.25 -19.16 -21.87
N GLY A 521 -43.36 -19.89 -21.71
CA GLY A 521 -43.90 -20.22 -20.40
C GLY A 521 -43.10 -21.36 -19.78
N LEU A 522 -42.49 -21.09 -18.63
CA LEU A 522 -41.72 -22.01 -17.83
C LEU A 522 -42.56 -22.46 -16.62
N PRO A 523 -43.00 -23.73 -16.55
CA PRO A 523 -43.63 -24.25 -15.35
C PRO A 523 -42.62 -24.32 -14.20
N LEU A 524 -43.06 -23.95 -12.99
CA LEU A 524 -42.25 -24.01 -11.78
C LEU A 524 -42.68 -25.24 -10.98
N ASP A 525 -42.04 -26.38 -11.22
CA ASP A 525 -42.44 -27.68 -10.66
C ASP A 525 -42.46 -27.70 -9.10
N GLY A 526 -41.70 -26.79 -8.46
CA GLY A 526 -41.72 -26.61 -7.01
C GLY A 526 -42.96 -25.88 -6.48
N THR A 527 -43.63 -25.08 -7.31
CA THR A 527 -44.86 -24.35 -6.98
C THR A 527 -45.87 -24.49 -8.13
N ALA A 528 -46.67 -25.56 -8.11
CA ALA A 528 -47.53 -25.97 -9.23
C ALA A 528 -48.61 -24.95 -9.68
N THR A 529 -48.82 -23.89 -8.91
CA THR A 529 -49.75 -22.79 -9.18
C THR A 529 -49.06 -21.53 -9.68
N LEU A 530 -47.74 -21.54 -9.83
CA LEU A 530 -46.96 -20.45 -10.42
C LEU A 530 -46.28 -20.89 -11.71
N ASP A 531 -46.41 -20.07 -12.74
CA ASP A 531 -45.58 -20.15 -13.94
C ASP A 531 -44.74 -18.88 -14.07
N ALA A 532 -43.64 -19.00 -14.81
CA ALA A 532 -42.81 -17.87 -15.21
C ALA A 532 -42.86 -17.68 -16.73
N LEU A 533 -42.90 -16.44 -17.20
CA LEU A 533 -42.61 -16.09 -18.60
C LEU A 533 -41.17 -15.63 -18.68
N VAL A 534 -40.38 -16.39 -19.44
CA VAL A 534 -38.94 -16.20 -19.61
C VAL A 534 -38.68 -15.83 -21.05
N PRO A 535 -37.87 -14.80 -21.34
CA PRO A 535 -37.58 -14.48 -22.72
C PRO A 535 -36.59 -15.50 -23.31
N VAL A 536 -36.81 -15.87 -24.57
CA VAL A 536 -35.96 -16.81 -25.31
C VAL A 536 -34.92 -15.99 -26.09
N PHE A 537 -33.89 -15.52 -25.39
CA PHE A 537 -32.76 -14.82 -26.02
C PHE A 537 -31.50 -15.67 -25.94
N GLU A 538 -30.97 -16.08 -27.10
CA GLU A 538 -29.67 -16.75 -27.20
C GLU A 538 -28.49 -15.77 -27.03
N ASP A 539 -28.71 -14.48 -27.30
CA ASP A 539 -27.66 -13.45 -27.29
C ASP A 539 -27.48 -12.77 -25.92
N ARG A 540 -26.28 -12.93 -25.34
CA ARG A 540 -25.86 -12.34 -24.06
C ARG A 540 -25.38 -10.89 -24.19
N GLU A 541 -25.04 -10.40 -25.39
CA GLU A 541 -24.53 -9.03 -25.57
C GLU A 541 -25.67 -7.99 -25.50
N THR A 542 -26.83 -8.32 -26.06
CA THR A 542 -28.00 -7.43 -26.10
C THR A 542 -28.93 -7.59 -24.89
N HIS A 543 -28.97 -8.76 -24.27
CA HIS A 543 -29.84 -9.07 -23.14
C HIS A 543 -28.99 -9.49 -21.93
N LYS A 544 -28.83 -8.55 -20.99
CA LYS A 544 -28.04 -8.78 -19.79
C LYS A 544 -28.60 -9.96 -18.97
N PRO A 545 -27.73 -10.80 -18.40
CA PRO A 545 -28.16 -11.86 -17.49
C PRO A 545 -28.88 -11.27 -16.29
N ASN A 546 -29.91 -11.97 -15.83
CA ASN A 546 -30.71 -11.63 -14.66
C ASN A 546 -30.47 -12.67 -13.56
N PRO A 547 -29.41 -12.50 -12.74
CA PRO A 547 -29.02 -13.50 -11.74
C PRO A 547 -30.07 -13.65 -10.63
N VAL A 548 -30.77 -12.56 -10.30
CA VAL A 548 -31.86 -12.58 -9.31
C VAL A 548 -33.02 -13.42 -9.82
N ALA A 549 -33.51 -13.18 -11.04
CA ALA A 549 -34.61 -13.97 -11.61
C ALA A 549 -34.22 -15.44 -11.81
N THR A 550 -32.99 -15.69 -12.28
CA THR A 550 -32.43 -17.05 -12.39
C THR A 550 -32.53 -17.77 -11.05
N ARG A 551 -32.07 -17.12 -9.98
CA ARG A 551 -32.11 -17.71 -8.64
C ARG A 551 -33.52 -17.86 -8.09
N MET A 552 -34.44 -16.94 -8.39
CA MET A 552 -35.86 -17.07 -8.02
C MET A 552 -36.50 -18.29 -8.68
N ILE A 553 -36.24 -18.52 -9.98
CA ILE A 553 -36.73 -19.69 -10.71
C ILE A 553 -36.20 -20.98 -10.06
N GLU A 554 -34.90 -21.05 -9.73
CA GLU A 554 -34.34 -22.21 -9.03
C GLU A 554 -34.99 -22.45 -7.66
N LEU A 555 -35.22 -21.38 -6.88
CA LEU A 555 -35.87 -21.47 -5.57
C LEU A 555 -37.31 -21.98 -5.66
N LEU A 556 -38.05 -21.52 -6.68
CA LEU A 556 -39.43 -21.94 -6.97
C LEU A 556 -39.51 -23.31 -7.68
N GLY A 557 -38.37 -23.97 -7.92
CA GLY A 557 -38.30 -25.32 -8.48
C GLY A 557 -38.32 -25.40 -10.00
N GLY A 558 -38.03 -24.31 -10.72
CA GLY A 558 -37.78 -24.33 -12.16
C GLY A 558 -36.32 -24.66 -12.50
N GLY A 559 -36.09 -25.30 -13.65
CA GLY A 559 -34.77 -25.79 -14.09
C GLY A 559 -34.25 -25.15 -15.38
N TYR A 560 -34.19 -23.82 -15.46
CA TYR A 560 -34.00 -23.11 -16.74
C TYR A 560 -32.57 -22.61 -17.05
N GLY A 561 -31.59 -22.88 -16.17
CA GLY A 561 -30.25 -22.29 -16.32
C GLY A 561 -30.28 -20.75 -16.23
N ILE A 562 -29.23 -20.08 -16.73
CA ILE A 562 -29.11 -18.62 -16.66
C ILE A 562 -30.17 -17.95 -17.53
N VAL A 563 -30.97 -17.09 -16.92
CA VAL A 563 -32.01 -16.32 -17.58
C VAL A 563 -31.52 -14.91 -17.92
N ASN A 564 -31.83 -14.44 -19.12
CA ASN A 564 -31.51 -13.09 -19.58
C ASN A 564 -32.78 -12.22 -19.58
N GLY A 565 -32.65 -10.90 -19.44
CA GLY A 565 -33.79 -9.99 -19.61
C GLY A 565 -34.78 -9.95 -18.43
N THR A 566 -35.98 -9.42 -18.68
CA THR A 566 -37.06 -9.33 -17.68
C THR A 566 -37.80 -10.65 -17.59
N VAL A 567 -38.03 -11.15 -16.38
CA VAL A 567 -38.84 -12.36 -16.14
C VAL A 567 -40.13 -11.96 -15.44
N VAL A 568 -41.24 -12.57 -15.85
CA VAL A 568 -42.55 -12.33 -15.23
C VAL A 568 -43.06 -13.59 -14.54
N PHE A 569 -43.60 -13.47 -13.34
CA PHE A 569 -44.23 -14.54 -12.55
C PHE A 569 -45.72 -14.25 -12.40
N PHE A 570 -46.55 -15.27 -12.59
CA PHE A 570 -48.01 -15.15 -12.52
C PHE A 570 -48.61 -16.47 -12.06
N GLN A 571 -49.86 -16.45 -11.59
CA GLN A 571 -50.54 -17.65 -11.14
C GLN A 571 -51.14 -18.41 -12.33
N THR A 572 -51.14 -19.74 -12.28
CA THR A 572 -51.80 -20.61 -13.25
C THR A 572 -52.69 -21.62 -12.53
N PRO A 573 -53.85 -22.00 -13.12
CA PRO A 573 -54.64 -23.09 -12.59
C PRO A 573 -53.88 -24.42 -12.77
N LYS A 574 -53.96 -25.36 -11.82
CA LYS A 574 -53.23 -26.65 -11.89
C LYS A 574 -53.39 -27.42 -13.22
N ASN A 575 -54.53 -27.28 -13.89
CA ASN A 575 -54.86 -27.97 -15.14
C ASN A 575 -54.78 -27.09 -16.40
N GLY A 576 -54.25 -25.86 -16.30
CA GLY A 576 -54.20 -24.93 -17.43
C GLY A 576 -53.05 -23.93 -17.33
N ARG A 577 -52.65 -23.38 -18.47
CA ARG A 577 -51.54 -22.40 -18.55
C ARG A 577 -52.02 -20.96 -18.72
N SER A 578 -53.31 -20.71 -18.49
CA SER A 578 -53.89 -19.38 -18.63
C SER A 578 -53.49 -18.52 -17.43
N PRO A 579 -52.91 -17.33 -17.65
CA PRO A 579 -52.53 -16.44 -16.56
C PRO A 579 -53.70 -16.04 -15.67
N ARG A 580 -53.48 -16.03 -14.36
CA ARG A 580 -54.40 -15.54 -13.31
C ARG A 580 -53.69 -14.52 -12.42
N ASP A 581 -54.50 -13.74 -11.72
CA ASP A 581 -54.03 -12.79 -10.70
C ASP A 581 -53.24 -13.51 -9.60
N LEU A 582 -52.07 -12.97 -9.24
CA LEU A 582 -51.37 -13.35 -8.02
C LEU A 582 -52.17 -12.89 -6.80
N ASP A 583 -52.67 -13.84 -6.00
CA ASP A 583 -53.24 -13.52 -4.69
C ASP A 583 -52.18 -13.02 -3.67
N ASP A 584 -52.63 -12.58 -2.50
CA ASP A 584 -51.76 -12.03 -1.45
C ASP A 584 -50.69 -13.01 -0.97
N GLU A 585 -50.98 -14.32 -0.97
CA GLU A 585 -50.02 -15.35 -0.54
C GLU A 585 -48.94 -15.60 -1.59
N HIS A 586 -49.32 -15.66 -2.87
CA HIS A 586 -48.40 -15.78 -4.00
C HIS A 586 -47.54 -14.53 -4.15
N GLN A 587 -48.11 -13.33 -3.94
CA GLN A 587 -47.32 -12.09 -3.88
C GLN A 587 -46.32 -12.11 -2.72
N ALA A 588 -46.72 -12.58 -1.54
CA ALA A 588 -45.81 -12.73 -0.41
C ALA A 588 -44.70 -13.76 -0.68
N LEU A 589 -45.03 -14.89 -1.31
CA LEU A 589 -44.08 -15.90 -1.74
C LEU A 589 -43.05 -15.34 -2.73
N ILE A 590 -43.51 -14.62 -3.76
CA ILE A 590 -42.63 -14.00 -4.76
C ILE A 590 -41.71 -12.95 -4.12
N ARG A 591 -42.23 -12.11 -3.21
CA ARG A 591 -41.40 -11.14 -2.46
C ARG A 591 -40.36 -11.85 -1.60
N ALA A 592 -40.71 -12.95 -0.94
CA ALA A 592 -39.77 -13.72 -0.13
C ALA A 592 -38.73 -14.45 -1.00
N ALA A 593 -39.14 -15.02 -2.15
CA ALA A 593 -38.23 -15.61 -3.12
C ALA A 593 -37.26 -14.58 -3.68
N HIS A 594 -37.74 -13.38 -4.00
CA HIS A 594 -36.92 -12.25 -4.43
C HIS A 594 -35.92 -11.80 -3.35
N THR A 595 -36.36 -11.68 -2.10
CA THR A 595 -35.48 -11.34 -0.97
C THR A 595 -34.41 -12.41 -0.76
N ALA A 596 -34.79 -13.70 -0.81
CA ALA A 596 -33.85 -14.81 -0.69
C ALA A 596 -32.89 -14.89 -1.89
N ALA A 597 -33.37 -14.55 -3.09
CA ALA A 597 -32.57 -14.51 -4.30
C ALA A 597 -31.60 -13.35 -4.30
N THR A 598 -32.01 -12.13 -3.97
CA THR A 598 -31.12 -10.94 -3.91
C THR A 598 -30.01 -11.10 -2.88
N THR A 599 -30.35 -11.51 -1.65
CA THR A 599 -29.37 -11.82 -0.59
C THR A 599 -28.41 -12.98 -0.94
N SER A 600 -28.76 -13.79 -1.95
CA SER A 600 -27.92 -14.87 -2.48
C SER A 600 -27.22 -14.52 -3.80
N ALA A 601 -27.76 -13.62 -4.62
CA ALA A 601 -27.35 -13.34 -6.01
C ALA A 601 -26.32 -12.22 -6.11
N ASP A 602 -26.19 -11.36 -5.09
CA ASP A 602 -25.00 -10.52 -4.87
C ASP A 602 -23.69 -11.34 -4.78
N ARG A 603 -23.76 -12.67 -4.90
CA ARG A 603 -22.63 -13.62 -4.84
C ARG A 603 -22.21 -14.17 -6.21
N SER A 604 -22.96 -13.94 -7.28
CA SER A 604 -22.69 -14.55 -8.60
C SER A 604 -22.62 -13.56 -9.76
N ALA A 605 -22.91 -12.28 -9.50
CA ALA A 605 -22.95 -11.20 -10.50
C ALA A 605 -21.75 -10.25 -10.45
N GLU A 606 -20.88 -10.40 -9.45
CA GLU A 606 -19.56 -9.78 -9.33
C GLU A 606 -18.49 -10.84 -9.55
#